data_AF-A0ABD1WQP6-F1
#
_entry.id   AF-A0ABD1WQP6-F1
#
_cell.length_a   1.000
_cell.length_b   1.000
_cell.length_c   1.000
_cell.angle_alpha   90.00
_cell.angle_beta   90.00
_cell.angle_gamma   90.00
#
_symmetry.space_group_name_H-M   'P 1'
#
loop_
_entity.id
_entity.type
_entity.pdbx_description
1 polymer ?
#
loop_
_entity_poly.entity_id
_entity_poly.type
_entity_poly.pdbx_seq_one_letter_code
_entity_poly.pdbx_strand_id
1 'polypeptide(L)'
;MGSMSSVELNYLVFRYLQESGFTHTAFAFGYEAGISKSPIDGNLVPPEALVKFVQKGVQYMEMEANLSNADIDVDEDFSFLQPLDLISKDVNELLKIVKDRKENQQEAVGKEVGRRHEGASMRVEEKDKDGKNMEKQDTERERGNDKDRVENDNKRLKKRHEDRNN
;
A
#
# COMPACT_ATOMS: atom_id res chain seq x y z
N MET A 1 -30.98 -4.12 20.38
CA MET A 1 -29.64 -3.67 20.83
C MET A 1 -29.80 -3.00 22.17
N GLY A 2 -28.88 -3.21 23.12
CA GLY A 2 -28.90 -2.47 24.38
C GLY A 2 -28.55 -1.00 24.12
N SER A 3 -29.32 -0.07 24.67
CA SER A 3 -29.04 1.37 24.61
C SER A 3 -28.41 1.82 25.92
N MET A 4 -27.36 2.63 25.85
CA MET A 4 -26.78 3.26 27.05
C MET A 4 -27.74 4.31 27.60
N SER A 5 -28.00 4.25 28.90
CA SER A 5 -28.81 5.24 29.63
C SER A 5 -28.00 6.47 30.02
N SER A 6 -28.69 7.57 30.32
CA SER A 6 -28.05 8.79 30.84
C SER A 6 -27.34 8.55 32.18
N VAL A 7 -27.85 7.65 33.02
CA VAL A 7 -27.25 7.29 34.31
C VAL A 7 -25.89 6.62 34.11
N GLU A 8 -25.80 5.67 33.17
CA GLU A 8 -24.54 4.99 32.83
C GLU A 8 -23.53 5.94 32.21
N LEU A 9 -23.97 6.78 31.26
CA LEU A 9 -23.09 7.77 30.63
C LEU A 9 -22.58 8.79 31.64
N ASN A 10 -23.46 9.33 32.49
CA ASN A 10 -23.07 10.27 33.54
C ASN A 10 -22.04 9.64 34.49
N TYR A 11 -22.23 8.37 34.87
CA TYR A 11 -21.27 7.69 35.72
C TYR A 11 -19.90 7.55 35.06
N LEU A 12 -19.86 7.21 33.76
CA LEU A 12 -18.62 7.15 32.99
C LEU A 12 -17.92 8.51 32.90
N VAL A 13 -18.68 9.59 32.67
CA VAL A 13 -18.16 10.97 32.65
C VAL A 13 -17.59 11.36 34.01
N PHE A 14 -18.33 11.10 35.09
CA PHE A 14 -17.88 11.37 36.45
C PHE A 14 -16.56 10.65 36.76
N ARG A 15 -16.48 9.35 36.44
CA ARG A 15 -15.26 8.55 36.62
C ARG A 15 -14.09 9.09 35.81
N TYR A 16 -14.31 9.45 34.55
CA TYR A 16 -13.28 10.08 33.73
C TYR A 16 -12.74 11.39 34.33
N LEU A 17 -13.64 12.24 34.85
CA LEU A 17 -13.24 13.49 35.51
C LEU A 17 -12.38 13.23 36.76
N GLN A 18 -12.73 12.23 37.56
CA GLN A 18 -11.93 11.82 38.72
C GLN A 18 -10.56 11.27 38.30
N GLU A 19 -10.54 10.33 37.34
CA GLU A 19 -9.33 9.67 36.85
C GLU A 19 -8.35 10.67 36.19
N SER A 20 -8.88 11.71 35.55
CA SER A 20 -8.10 12.77 34.90
C SER A 20 -7.65 13.89 35.86
N GLY A 21 -8.05 13.85 37.14
CA GLY A 21 -7.67 14.86 38.13
C GLY A 21 -8.49 16.16 38.09
N PHE A 22 -9.63 16.19 37.40
CA PHE A 22 -10.54 17.35 37.38
C PHE A 22 -11.41 17.41 38.64
N THR A 23 -10.78 17.47 39.83
CA THR A 23 -11.44 17.25 41.13
C THR A 23 -12.64 18.17 41.37
N HIS A 24 -12.51 19.47 41.09
CA HIS A 24 -13.60 20.43 41.30
C HIS A 24 -14.77 20.20 40.33
N THR A 25 -14.48 19.88 39.06
CA THR A 25 -15.49 19.55 38.06
C THR A 25 -16.19 18.25 38.40
N ALA A 26 -15.44 17.22 38.80
CA ALA A 26 -15.99 15.94 39.23
C ALA A 26 -16.92 16.11 40.45
N PHE A 27 -16.56 16.97 41.40
CA PHE A 27 -17.39 17.28 42.55
C PHE A 27 -18.72 17.95 42.14
N ALA A 28 -18.66 19.04 41.36
CA ALA A 28 -19.85 19.75 40.92
C ALA A 28 -20.75 18.86 40.05
N PHE A 29 -20.17 18.19 39.06
CA PHE A 29 -20.88 17.27 38.18
C PHE A 29 -21.44 16.07 38.95
N GLY A 30 -20.70 15.51 39.91
CA GLY A 30 -21.16 14.39 40.72
C GLY A 30 -22.43 14.71 41.53
N TYR A 31 -22.53 15.95 42.02
CA TYR A 31 -23.73 16.46 42.71
C TYR A 31 -24.87 16.71 41.73
N GLU A 32 -24.61 17.43 40.63
CA GLU A 32 -25.62 17.79 39.62
C GLU A 32 -26.22 16.55 38.92
N ALA A 33 -25.38 15.59 38.56
CA ALA A 33 -25.77 14.34 37.93
C ALA A 33 -26.31 13.29 38.93
N GLY A 34 -26.33 13.59 40.23
CA GLY A 34 -26.87 12.70 41.26
C GLY A 34 -26.13 11.36 41.38
N ILE A 35 -24.81 11.36 41.17
CA ILE A 35 -24.00 10.13 41.11
C ILE A 35 -24.13 9.29 42.40
N SER A 36 -24.23 9.93 43.56
CA SER A 36 -24.41 9.25 44.85
C SER A 36 -25.74 8.48 44.98
N LYS A 37 -26.73 8.79 44.13
CA LYS A 37 -28.03 8.11 44.06
C LYS A 37 -28.10 7.10 42.91
N SER A 38 -27.04 6.99 42.10
CA SER A 38 -26.96 6.04 41.00
C SER A 38 -26.93 4.60 41.54
N PRO A 39 -27.65 3.65 40.91
CA PRO A 39 -27.60 2.24 41.28
C PRO A 39 -26.29 1.54 40.84
N ILE A 40 -25.36 2.26 40.20
CA ILE A 40 -24.13 1.70 39.64
C ILE A 40 -23.10 1.44 40.74
N ASP A 41 -22.63 0.19 40.84
CA ASP A 41 -21.49 -0.18 41.68
C ASP A 41 -20.18 0.23 41.00
N GLY A 42 -19.44 1.14 41.64
CA GLY A 42 -18.17 1.65 41.12
C GLY A 42 -17.06 0.61 41.01
N ASN A 43 -17.13 -0.48 41.78
CA ASN A 43 -16.13 -1.55 41.72
C ASN A 43 -16.23 -2.37 40.42
N LEU A 44 -17.41 -2.36 39.78
CA LEU A 44 -17.64 -3.03 38.51
C LEU A 44 -17.20 -2.19 37.31
N VAL A 45 -16.95 -0.89 37.51
CA VAL A 45 -16.53 0.02 36.44
C VAL A 45 -15.00 0.10 36.43
N PRO A 46 -14.32 -0.50 35.43
CA PRO A 46 -12.87 -0.50 35.37
C PRO A 46 -12.32 0.92 35.15
N PRO A 47 -11.06 1.19 35.51
CA PRO A 47 -10.40 2.43 35.14
C PRO A 47 -10.39 2.66 33.63
N GLU A 48 -10.49 3.93 33.24
CA GLU A 48 -10.48 4.40 31.84
C GLU A 48 -11.64 3.86 31.00
N ALA A 49 -12.75 3.45 31.63
CA ALA A 49 -13.89 2.86 30.92
C ALA A 49 -14.42 3.78 29.82
N LEU A 50 -14.60 5.08 30.10
CA LEU A 50 -15.09 6.04 29.11
C LEU A 50 -14.14 6.15 27.91
N VAL A 51 -12.83 6.28 28.17
CA VAL A 51 -11.81 6.38 27.12
C VAL A 51 -11.83 5.14 26.23
N LYS A 52 -11.91 3.95 26.82
CA LYS A 52 -12.00 2.68 26.09
C LYS A 52 -13.26 2.59 25.24
N PHE A 53 -14.41 3.02 25.75
CA PHE A 53 -15.65 3.05 24.97
C PHE A 53 -15.54 4.02 23.79
N VAL A 54 -15.01 5.22 24.00
CA VAL A 54 -14.79 6.20 22.92
C VAL A 54 -13.82 5.64 21.87
N GLN A 55 -12.70 5.05 22.29
CA GLN A 55 -11.74 4.41 21.38
C GLN A 55 -12.38 3.29 20.55
N LYS A 56 -13.20 2.43 21.17
CA LYS A 56 -13.94 1.38 20.46
C LYS A 56 -15.00 1.95 19.51
N GLY A 57 -15.67 3.03 19.89
CA GLY A 57 -16.63 3.73 19.02
C GLY A 57 -15.95 4.31 17.77
N VAL A 58 -14.77 4.91 17.95
CA VAL A 58 -13.93 5.41 16.85
C VAL A 58 -13.52 4.27 15.91
N GLN A 59 -13.05 3.15 16.45
CA GLN A 59 -12.72 1.95 15.66
C GLN A 59 -13.94 1.36 14.94
N TYR A 60 -15.11 1.39 15.57
CA TYR A 60 -16.35 0.92 14.95
C TYR A 60 -16.73 1.77 13.74
N MET A 61 -16.67 3.10 13.86
CA MET A 61 -16.92 4.01 12.73
C MET A 61 -15.92 3.80 11.58
N GLU A 62 -14.65 3.57 11.92
CA GLU A 62 -13.61 3.27 10.94
C GLU A 62 -13.88 1.95 10.20
N MET A 63 -14.32 0.91 10.93
CA MET A 63 -14.71 -0.38 10.35
C MET A 63 -15.95 -0.24 9.47
N GLU A 64 -16.98 0.49 9.90
CA GLU A 64 -18.16 0.75 9.07
C GLU A 64 -17.78 1.46 7.77
N ALA A 65 -16.89 2.45 7.84
CA ALA A 65 -16.40 3.16 6.67
C ALA A 65 -15.58 2.26 5.72
N ASN A 66 -14.83 1.31 6.27
CA ASN A 66 -14.06 0.36 5.47
C ASN A 66 -14.93 -0.75 4.87
N LEU A 67 -16.00 -1.20 5.54
CA LEU A 67 -16.84 -2.32 5.12
C LEU A 67 -18.06 -1.93 4.28
N SER A 68 -18.47 -0.65 4.25
CA SER A 68 -19.72 -0.26 3.58
C SER A 68 -19.70 -0.37 2.05
N ASN A 69 -18.56 -0.68 1.43
CA ASN A 69 -18.53 -1.03 0.02
C ASN A 69 -18.84 -2.53 -0.07
N ALA A 70 -20.07 -2.86 -0.45
CA ALA A 70 -20.61 -4.22 -0.45
C ALA A 70 -19.92 -5.22 -1.41
N ASP A 71 -18.85 -4.80 -2.08
CA ASP A 71 -18.06 -5.58 -3.06
C ASP A 71 -16.63 -5.86 -2.56
N ILE A 72 -16.35 -5.71 -1.27
CA ILE A 72 -15.00 -5.89 -0.75
C ILE A 72 -14.69 -7.38 -0.62
N ASP A 73 -13.90 -7.83 -1.58
CA ASP A 73 -13.05 -9.01 -1.48
C ASP A 73 -12.33 -8.96 -0.12
N VAL A 74 -12.41 -10.05 0.65
CA VAL A 74 -12.00 -10.10 2.07
C VAL A 74 -10.51 -9.79 2.28
N ASP A 75 -9.76 -9.69 1.18
CA ASP A 75 -8.33 -9.40 1.07
C ASP A 75 -7.99 -7.92 0.81
N GLU A 76 -8.95 -6.97 0.79
CA GLU A 76 -8.59 -5.54 0.70
C GLU A 76 -7.92 -5.01 1.97
N ASP A 77 -6.82 -4.26 1.76
CA ASP A 77 -6.08 -3.60 2.83
C ASP A 77 -6.95 -2.55 3.56
N PHE A 78 -6.92 -2.64 4.90
CA PHE A 78 -7.62 -1.72 5.78
C PHE A 78 -7.03 -0.31 5.72
N SER A 79 -7.88 0.70 5.50
CA SER A 79 -7.45 2.10 5.47
C SER A 79 -7.59 2.75 6.84
N PHE A 80 -6.44 3.08 7.46
CA PHE A 80 -6.40 3.72 8.78
C PHE A 80 -6.81 5.20 8.75
N LEU A 81 -7.93 5.56 9.33
CA LEU A 81 -8.42 6.94 9.43
C LEU A 81 -7.79 7.67 10.62
N GLN A 82 -7.66 9.01 10.51
CA GLN A 82 -7.16 9.78 11.64
C GLN A 82 -8.26 9.92 12.70
N PRO A 83 -7.94 9.82 14.01
CA PRO A 83 -8.94 9.97 15.07
C PRO A 83 -9.73 11.29 14.99
N LEU A 84 -9.07 12.37 14.55
CA LEU A 84 -9.73 13.66 14.37
C LEU A 84 -10.78 13.61 13.24
N ASP A 85 -10.49 12.91 12.14
CA ASP A 85 -11.47 12.74 11.04
C ASP A 85 -12.71 12.00 11.56
N LEU A 86 -12.50 10.94 12.33
CA LEU A 86 -13.58 10.10 12.88
C LEU A 86 -14.52 10.82 13.85
N ILE A 87 -14.05 11.89 14.52
CA ILE A 87 -14.89 12.69 15.42
C ILE A 87 -15.43 13.98 14.79
N SER A 88 -14.92 14.38 13.62
CA SER A 88 -15.25 15.67 13.00
C SER A 88 -16.04 15.56 11.71
N LYS A 89 -16.04 14.39 11.05
CA LYS A 89 -16.64 14.15 9.74
C LYS A 89 -17.82 13.20 9.81
N ASP A 90 -18.75 13.35 8.87
CA ASP A 90 -19.86 12.41 8.75
C ASP A 90 -19.44 11.11 8.02
N VAL A 91 -20.30 10.09 8.10
CA VAL A 91 -20.02 8.78 7.50
C VAL A 91 -19.70 8.90 6.00
N ASN A 92 -20.43 9.73 5.25
CA ASN A 92 -20.21 9.85 3.80
C ASN A 92 -18.85 10.49 3.48
N GLU A 93 -18.40 11.44 4.30
CA GLU A 93 -17.08 12.04 4.19
C GLU A 93 -15.97 11.03 4.52
N LEU A 94 -16.17 10.21 5.56
CA LEU A 94 -15.23 9.13 5.91
C LEU A 94 -15.12 8.11 4.77
N LEU A 95 -16.25 7.77 4.12
CA LEU A 95 -16.27 6.88 2.95
C LEU A 95 -15.47 7.43 1.77
N LYS A 96 -15.59 8.73 1.49
CA LYS A 96 -14.79 9.38 0.44
C LYS A 96 -13.30 9.29 0.75
N ILE A 97 -12.90 9.54 2.01
CA ILE A 97 -11.49 9.47 2.42
C ILE A 97 -10.95 8.04 2.26
N VAL A 98 -11.71 7.02 2.66
CA VAL A 98 -11.32 5.62 2.47
C VAL A 98 -11.19 5.30 0.98
N LYS A 99 -12.17 5.70 0.17
CA LYS A 99 -12.18 5.47 -1.28
C LYS A 99 -11.00 6.14 -1.99
N ASP A 100 -10.78 7.43 -1.74
CA ASP A 100 -9.68 8.19 -2.35
C ASP A 100 -8.32 7.58 -1.99
N ARG A 101 -8.16 7.07 -0.77
CA ARG A 101 -6.93 6.39 -0.34
C ARG A 101 -6.73 5.05 -1.04
N LYS A 102 -7.80 4.25 -1.18
CA LYS A 102 -7.75 2.97 -1.90
C LYS A 102 -7.41 3.17 -3.37
N GLU A 103 -8.03 4.15 -4.04
CA GLU A 103 -7.72 4.50 -5.44
C GLU A 103 -6.25 4.91 -5.61
N ASN A 104 -5.73 5.76 -4.71
CA ASN A 104 -4.33 6.17 -4.73
C ASN A 104 -3.35 5.01 -4.50
N GLN A 105 -3.69 4.04 -3.65
CA GLN A 105 -2.87 2.84 -3.44
C GLN A 105 -2.87 1.92 -4.67
N GLN A 106 -4.03 1.68 -5.29
CA GLN A 106 -4.12 0.87 -6.50
C GLN A 106 -3.36 1.51 -7.67
N GLU A 107 -3.41 2.83 -7.82
CA GLU A 107 -2.60 3.55 -8.81
C GLU A 107 -1.10 3.39 -8.57
N ALA A 108 -0.65 3.41 -7.32
CA ALA A 108 0.76 3.24 -6.97
C ALA A 108 1.25 1.82 -7.32
N VAL A 109 0.46 0.79 -6.98
CA VAL A 109 0.76 -0.60 -7.31
C VAL A 109 0.76 -0.81 -8.84
N GLY A 110 -0.22 -0.25 -9.55
CA GLY A 110 -0.28 -0.32 -11.02
C GLY A 110 0.94 0.33 -11.69
N LYS A 111 1.42 1.47 -11.18
CA LYS A 111 2.63 2.14 -11.67
C LYS A 111 3.90 1.33 -11.40
N GLU A 112 4.01 0.62 -10.29
CA GLU A 112 5.13 -0.28 -10.01
C GLU A 112 5.15 -1.52 -10.90
N VAL A 113 3.99 -2.17 -11.11
CA VAL A 113 3.86 -3.32 -12.00
C VAL A 113 4.17 -2.91 -13.45
N GLY A 114 3.65 -1.76 -13.89
CA GLY A 114 3.96 -1.18 -15.21
C GLY A 114 5.47 -0.95 -15.41
N ARG A 115 6.15 -0.35 -14.42
CA ARG A 115 7.61 -0.15 -14.46
C ARG A 115 8.40 -1.46 -14.51
N ARG A 116 7.96 -2.51 -13.81
CA ARG A 116 8.60 -3.83 -13.91
C ARG A 116 8.42 -4.45 -15.29
N HIS A 117 7.23 -4.29 -15.89
CA HIS A 117 6.95 -4.82 -17.22
C HIS A 117 7.73 -4.07 -18.32
N GLU A 118 7.82 -2.74 -18.24
CA GLU A 118 8.66 -1.93 -19.14
C GLU A 118 10.15 -2.24 -18.98
N GLY A 119 10.63 -2.38 -17.74
CA GLY A 119 12.02 -2.76 -17.46
C GLY A 119 12.38 -4.16 -17.94
N ALA A 120 11.44 -5.11 -17.91
CA ALA A 120 11.62 -6.44 -18.48
C ALA A 120 11.58 -6.41 -20.02
N SER A 121 10.65 -5.64 -20.62
CA SER A 121 10.52 -5.49 -22.08
C SER A 121 11.77 -4.85 -22.70
N MET A 122 12.29 -3.77 -22.10
CA MET A 122 13.54 -3.14 -22.57
C MET A 122 14.73 -4.10 -22.51
N ARG A 123 14.85 -4.95 -21.47
CA ARG A 123 15.92 -5.94 -21.36
C ARG A 123 15.84 -7.07 -22.40
N VAL A 124 14.64 -7.42 -22.85
CA VAL A 124 14.44 -8.40 -23.92
C VAL A 124 14.85 -7.78 -25.27
N GLU A 125 14.42 -6.55 -25.54
CA GLU A 125 14.78 -5.85 -26.78
C GLU A 125 16.29 -5.58 -26.91
N GLU A 126 16.98 -5.32 -25.81
CA GLU A 126 18.43 -5.10 -25.80
C GLU A 126 19.19 -6.40 -26.11
N LYS A 127 18.78 -7.54 -25.52
CA LYS A 127 19.35 -8.86 -25.82
C LYS A 127 19.14 -9.29 -27.27
N ASP A 128 17.98 -9.00 -27.86
CA ASP A 128 17.69 -9.33 -29.26
C ASP A 128 18.50 -8.49 -30.26
N LYS A 129 18.84 -7.24 -29.90
CA LYS A 129 19.71 -6.38 -30.73
C LYS A 129 21.16 -6.84 -30.66
N ASP A 130 21.65 -7.21 -29.48
CA ASP A 130 23.03 -7.71 -29.30
C ASP A 130 23.24 -9.04 -30.02
N GLY A 131 22.28 -9.97 -29.94
CA GLY A 131 22.33 -11.24 -30.68
C GLY A 131 22.42 -11.04 -32.19
N LYS A 132 21.61 -10.14 -32.76
CA LYS A 132 21.63 -9.82 -34.20
C LYS A 132 22.91 -9.14 -34.65
N ASN A 133 23.55 -8.34 -33.80
CA ASN A 133 24.83 -7.71 -34.13
C ASN A 133 25.99 -8.71 -34.11
N MET A 134 25.98 -9.66 -33.17
CA MET A 134 26.99 -10.74 -33.12
C MET A 134 26.93 -11.62 -34.37
N GLU A 135 25.73 -12.03 -34.76
CA GLU A 135 25.50 -12.90 -35.93
C GLU A 135 25.94 -12.23 -37.25
N LYS A 136 25.67 -10.92 -37.39
CA LYS A 136 26.17 -10.14 -38.54
C LYS A 136 27.69 -10.05 -38.56
N GLN A 137 28.33 -9.83 -37.41
CA GLN A 137 29.78 -9.69 -37.32
C GLN A 137 30.50 -11.00 -37.66
N ASP A 138 29.97 -12.15 -37.22
CA ASP A 138 30.55 -13.45 -37.57
C ASP A 138 30.36 -13.78 -39.06
N THR A 139 29.20 -13.46 -39.63
CA THR A 139 28.94 -13.65 -41.08
C THR A 139 29.89 -12.81 -41.94
N GLU A 140 30.22 -11.58 -41.52
CA GLU A 140 31.18 -10.73 -42.24
C GLU A 140 32.61 -11.23 -42.13
N ARG A 141 33.01 -11.75 -40.96
CA ARG A 141 34.35 -12.35 -40.75
C ARG A 141 34.53 -13.62 -41.59
N GLU A 142 33.53 -14.50 -41.65
CA GLU A 142 33.58 -15.70 -42.48
C GLU A 142 33.73 -15.35 -43.97
N ARG A 143 32.97 -14.36 -44.46
CA ARG A 143 33.09 -13.87 -45.84
C ARG A 143 34.44 -13.22 -46.15
N GLY A 144 35.05 -12.54 -45.18
CA GLY A 144 36.41 -12.00 -45.31
C GLY A 144 37.44 -13.11 -45.46
N ASN A 145 37.41 -14.09 -44.55
CA ASN A 145 38.33 -15.22 -44.55
C ASN A 145 38.25 -16.07 -45.82
N ASP A 146 37.05 -16.28 -46.37
CA ASP A 146 36.88 -17.01 -47.63
C ASP A 146 37.44 -16.24 -48.83
N LYS A 147 37.26 -14.91 -48.89
CA LYS A 147 37.86 -14.08 -49.94
C LYS A 147 39.39 -14.13 -49.89
N ASP A 148 39.99 -14.05 -48.70
CA ASP A 148 41.44 -14.12 -48.52
C ASP A 148 42.01 -15.49 -48.90
N ARG A 149 41.26 -16.57 -48.64
CA ARG A 149 41.61 -17.93 -49.07
C ARG A 149 41.63 -18.04 -50.59
N VAL A 150 40.56 -17.59 -51.25
CA VAL A 150 40.44 -17.63 -52.71
C VAL A 150 41.53 -16.79 -53.37
N GLU A 151 41.83 -15.61 -52.83
CA GLU A 151 42.88 -14.73 -53.38
C GLU A 151 44.28 -15.36 -53.24
N ASN A 152 44.58 -15.98 -52.10
CA ASN A 152 45.85 -16.66 -51.88
C ASN A 152 46.04 -17.90 -52.76
N ASP A 153 44.99 -18.69 -52.98
CA ASP A 153 45.05 -19.83 -53.90
C ASP A 153 45.25 -19.36 -55.34
N ASN A 154 44.61 -18.26 -55.75
CA ASN A 154 44.78 -17.69 -57.08
C ASN A 154 46.22 -17.15 -57.29
N LYS A 155 46.82 -16.53 -56.27
CA LYS A 155 48.24 -16.11 -56.28
C LYS A 155 49.18 -17.32 -56.40
N ARG A 156 48.90 -18.42 -55.68
CA ARG A 156 49.69 -19.67 -55.76
C ARG A 156 49.59 -20.35 -57.12
N LEU A 157 48.44 -20.27 -57.78
CA LEU A 157 48.25 -20.79 -59.13
C LEU A 157 49.01 -19.96 -60.17
N LYS A 158 48.94 -18.62 -60.09
CA LYS A 158 49.73 -17.74 -60.98
C LYS A 158 51.24 -17.99 -60.87
N LYS A 159 51.76 -18.12 -59.64
CA LYS A 159 53.19 -18.41 -59.42
C LYS A 159 53.62 -19.75 -60.03
N ARG A 160 52.78 -20.78 -59.90
CA ARG A 160 53.03 -22.10 -60.53
C ARG A 160 52.97 -22.10 -62.06
N HIS A 161 52.26 -21.14 -62.66
CA HIS A 161 52.23 -20.97 -64.11
C HIS A 161 53.43 -20.17 -64.63
N GLU A 162 53.94 -19.22 -63.84
CA GLU A 162 55.17 -18.48 -64.16
C GLU A 162 56.41 -19.38 -64.09
N ASP A 163 56.49 -20.28 -63.10
CA ASP A 163 57.60 -21.23 -62.93
C ASP A 163 57.66 -22.36 -63.98
N ARG A 164 56.61 -22.53 -64.81
CA ARG A 164 56.56 -23.55 -65.88
C ARG A 164 56.92 -23.03 -67.27
N ASN A 165 57.08 -21.71 -67.42
CA ASN A 165 57.32 -21.06 -68.71
C ASN A 165 58.75 -20.49 -68.85
N ASN A 166 59.67 -20.91 -68.00
CA ASN A 166 61.09 -20.55 -68.01
C ASN A 166 61.95 -21.82 -67.93
#